data_AF-A0A9N9JNA8-F1
#
_entry.id   AF-A0A9N9JNA8-F1
#
_cell.length_a   1.000
_cell.length_b   1.000
_cell.length_c   1.000
_cell.angle_alpha   90.00
_cell.angle_beta   90.00
_cell.angle_gamma   90.00
#
_symmetry.space_group_name_H-M   'P 1'
#
loop_
_entity.id
_entity.type
_entity.pdbx_description
1 polymer ?
#
loop_
_entity_poly.entity_id
_entity_poly.type
_entity_poly.pdbx_seq_one_letter_code
_entity_poly.pdbx_strand_id
1 'polypeptide(L)'
;YCFYNVNLEGELDLNDFVNLNELYIFGVGQDKNKLQKLTSLMVNKCTKLTKITINYTTLGYLSLGSKPKLQSVSFTSNRQIYFCDHVLKDQIGKLNSLILSKDNSDLKLEAKKVNEECLEYQLSLAKSNMDESNQLWLESLVDSQKEVLHNNSAYARKQLERCKKILTEVLSAEEIQDILGKMIEINELETQSNKLNKLTLKD
;
A
#
# COMPACT_ATOMS: atom_id res chain seq x y z
N TYR A 1 6.24 20.75 -14.49
CA TYR A 1 6.32 19.95 -15.72
C TYR A 1 5.06 19.12 -15.81
N CYS A 2 4.43 19.06 -16.99
CA CYS A 2 3.13 18.44 -17.16
C CYS A 2 3.14 17.53 -18.38
N PHE A 3 2.76 16.27 -18.18
CA PHE A 3 2.47 15.29 -19.23
C PHE A 3 0.96 15.08 -19.26
N TYR A 4 0.29 15.79 -20.16
CA TYR A 4 -1.16 15.73 -20.32
C TYR A 4 -1.50 15.21 -21.72
N ASN A 5 -2.33 14.18 -21.81
CA ASN A 5 -2.67 13.51 -23.08
C ASN A 5 -1.45 13.02 -23.89
N VAL A 6 -0.34 12.75 -23.21
CA VAL A 6 0.85 12.13 -23.80
C VAL A 6 0.78 10.62 -23.57
N ASN A 7 1.14 9.82 -24.56
CA ASN A 7 1.30 8.38 -24.38
C ASN A 7 2.68 8.08 -23.81
N LEU A 8 2.78 8.04 -22.48
CA LEU A 8 3.96 7.53 -21.79
C LEU A 8 3.86 6.01 -21.67
N GLU A 9 4.92 5.31 -22.06
CA GLU A 9 5.07 3.86 -21.95
C GLU A 9 6.45 3.52 -21.34
N GLY A 10 6.50 2.49 -20.50
CA GLY A 10 7.75 2.02 -19.89
C GLY A 10 8.24 2.90 -18.74
N GLU A 11 9.51 3.28 -18.75
CA GLU A 11 10.17 3.96 -17.65
C GLU A 11 10.40 5.45 -17.95
N LEU A 12 10.16 6.30 -16.95
CA LEU A 12 10.46 7.73 -17.02
C LEU A 12 11.45 8.12 -15.92
N ASP A 13 12.67 8.46 -16.31
CA ASP A 13 13.68 9.04 -15.41
C ASP A 13 13.72 10.56 -15.57
N LEU A 14 13.42 11.28 -14.49
CA LEU A 14 13.47 12.73 -14.42
C LEU A 14 14.56 13.25 -13.48
N ASN A 15 15.53 12.41 -13.10
CA ASN A 15 16.57 12.77 -12.14
C ASN A 15 17.46 13.94 -12.56
N ASP A 16 17.59 14.18 -13.86
CA ASP A 16 18.37 15.31 -14.36
C ASP A 16 17.61 16.65 -14.25
N PHE A 17 16.30 16.62 -13.95
CA PHE A 17 15.48 17.80 -13.73
C PHE A 17 15.61 18.30 -12.28
N VAL A 18 16.82 18.65 -11.86
CA VAL A 18 17.13 19.08 -10.48
C VAL A 18 16.33 20.30 -9.98
N ASN A 19 15.78 21.08 -10.91
CA ASN A 19 14.94 22.25 -10.62
C ASN A 19 13.43 21.97 -10.71
N LEU A 20 13.02 20.72 -10.91
CA LEU A 20 11.62 20.32 -11.01
C LEU A 20 10.89 20.65 -9.69
N ASN A 21 9.95 21.59 -9.76
CA ASN A 21 9.15 22.04 -8.63
C ASN A 21 7.79 21.33 -8.56
N GLU A 22 7.13 21.19 -9.70
CA GLU A 22 5.83 20.51 -9.78
C GLU A 22 5.85 19.49 -10.91
N LEU A 23 5.30 18.31 -10.67
CA LEU A 23 5.15 17.25 -11.66
C LEU A 23 3.70 16.81 -11.76
N TYR A 24 3.19 16.83 -12.98
CA TYR A 24 1.86 16.35 -13.30
C TYR A 24 1.96 15.32 -14.43
N ILE A 25 1.38 14.15 -14.21
CA ILE A 25 1.27 13.08 -15.20
C ILE A 25 -0.19 12.64 -15.22
N PHE A 26 -0.86 12.85 -16.34
CA PHE A 26 -2.27 12.53 -16.52
C PHE A 26 -2.45 11.63 -17.74
N GLY A 27 -3.01 10.43 -17.50
CA GLY A 27 -3.44 9.52 -18.56
C GLY A 27 -4.53 10.11 -19.47
N VAL A 28 -4.79 9.42 -20.58
CA VAL A 28 -5.66 9.90 -21.67
C VAL A 28 -7.15 9.66 -21.39
N GLY A 29 -7.52 9.14 -20.21
CA GLY A 29 -8.90 8.97 -19.80
C GLY A 29 -9.09 8.06 -18.60
N GLN A 30 -10.33 8.00 -18.10
CA GLN A 30 -10.72 7.19 -16.94
C GLN A 30 -10.97 5.71 -17.28
N ASP A 31 -11.08 5.37 -18.56
CA ASP A 31 -11.31 3.99 -18.99
C ASP A 31 -10.09 3.12 -18.70
N LYS A 32 -10.31 1.91 -18.17
CA LYS A 32 -9.26 0.90 -17.88
C LYS A 32 -8.37 0.59 -19.10
N ASN A 33 -8.87 0.77 -20.32
CA ASN A 33 -8.13 0.56 -21.58
C ASN A 33 -7.36 1.81 -22.07
N LYS A 34 -7.46 2.93 -21.35
CA LYS A 34 -6.86 4.25 -21.70
C LYS A 34 -5.84 4.74 -20.66
N LEU A 35 -5.50 3.90 -19.68
CA LEU A 35 -4.41 4.19 -18.75
C LEU A 35 -3.09 4.34 -19.52
N GLN A 36 -2.27 5.32 -19.14
CA GLN A 36 -0.89 5.40 -19.64
C GLN A 36 -0.12 4.16 -19.20
N LYS A 37 0.69 3.59 -20.09
CA LYS A 37 1.50 2.39 -19.81
C LYS A 37 2.83 2.72 -19.15
N LEU A 38 2.90 3.84 -18.43
CA LEU A 38 4.05 4.18 -17.60
C LEU A 38 4.12 3.17 -16.47
N THR A 39 5.22 2.42 -16.38
CA THR A 39 5.42 1.37 -15.36
C THR A 39 6.36 1.83 -14.25
N SER A 40 7.27 2.76 -14.53
CA SER A 40 8.28 3.24 -13.58
C SER A 40 8.49 4.75 -13.68
N LEU A 41 8.61 5.43 -12.54
CA LEU A 41 8.98 6.84 -12.46
C LEU A 41 10.12 7.04 -11.45
N MET A 42 11.19 7.70 -11.89
CA MET A 42 12.32 8.08 -11.04
C MET A 42 12.42 9.60 -10.94
N VAL A 43 12.28 10.13 -9.72
CA VAL A 43 12.40 11.56 -9.41
C VAL A 43 13.24 11.79 -8.15
N ASN A 44 14.07 10.82 -7.76
CA ASN A 44 14.84 10.83 -6.51
C ASN A 44 15.77 12.05 -6.37
N LYS A 45 16.32 12.59 -7.46
CA LYS A 45 17.18 13.78 -7.45
C LYS A 45 16.41 15.12 -7.54
N CYS A 46 15.09 15.11 -7.71
CA CYS A 46 14.25 16.32 -7.78
C CYS A 46 13.97 16.93 -6.39
N THR A 47 15.00 17.40 -5.69
CA THR A 47 14.92 17.85 -4.29
C THR A 47 14.04 19.09 -4.06
N LYS A 48 13.75 19.85 -5.12
CA LYS A 48 12.88 21.04 -5.08
C LYS A 48 11.40 20.71 -5.32
N LEU A 49 11.04 19.46 -5.56
CA LEU A 49 9.66 19.07 -5.86
C LEU A 49 8.74 19.36 -4.66
N THR A 50 7.77 20.23 -4.87
CA THR A 50 6.73 20.60 -3.89
C THR A 50 5.40 19.92 -4.16
N LYS A 51 5.14 19.52 -5.41
CA LYS A 51 3.91 18.85 -5.80
C LYS A 51 4.13 17.75 -6.82
N ILE A 52 3.48 16.60 -6.58
CA ILE A 52 3.41 15.49 -7.52
C ILE A 52 1.97 15.03 -7.69
N THR A 53 1.54 14.89 -8.93
CA THR A 53 0.24 14.32 -9.29
C THR A 53 0.43 13.34 -10.42
N ILE A 54 0.05 12.09 -10.21
CA ILE A 54 0.11 11.04 -11.23
C ILE A 54 -1.22 10.33 -11.24
N ASN A 55 -1.99 10.47 -12.30
CA ASN A 55 -3.32 9.89 -12.38
C ASN A 55 -3.49 9.09 -13.67
N TYR A 56 -4.30 8.04 -13.60
CA TYR A 56 -4.67 7.21 -14.75
C TYR A 56 -3.46 6.55 -15.45
N THR A 57 -2.55 5.98 -14.65
CA THR A 57 -1.37 5.26 -15.15
C THR A 57 -1.33 3.81 -14.67
N THR A 58 -0.54 2.97 -15.32
CA THR A 58 -0.17 1.63 -14.85
C THR A 58 1.07 1.64 -13.96
N LEU A 59 1.39 2.77 -13.32
CA LEU A 59 2.63 2.94 -12.59
C LEU A 59 2.73 1.90 -11.48
N GLY A 60 3.73 1.02 -11.58
CA GLY A 60 4.02 -0.04 -10.62
C GLY A 60 5.10 0.38 -9.62
N TYR A 61 6.04 1.22 -10.07
CA TYR A 61 7.21 1.63 -9.29
C TYR A 61 7.41 3.14 -9.30
N LEU A 62 7.59 3.72 -8.12
CA LEU A 62 7.88 5.15 -7.93
C LEU A 62 9.11 5.32 -7.02
N SER A 63 10.23 5.77 -7.60
CA SER A 63 11.39 6.19 -6.83
C SER A 63 11.29 7.68 -6.53
N LEU A 64 10.78 8.00 -5.35
CA LEU A 64 10.57 9.38 -4.93
C LEU A 64 11.80 9.92 -4.20
N GLY A 65 12.52 9.09 -3.45
CA GLY A 65 13.65 9.52 -2.62
C GLY A 65 13.23 10.57 -1.57
N SER A 66 14.21 11.22 -0.92
CA SER A 66 13.88 12.25 0.08
C SER A 66 13.36 13.53 -0.58
N LYS A 67 12.17 13.98 -0.17
CA LYS A 67 11.51 15.19 -0.68
C LYS A 67 11.12 16.15 0.44
N PRO A 68 12.07 16.92 1.00
CA PRO A 68 11.83 17.75 2.19
C PRO A 68 10.84 18.89 1.96
N LYS A 69 10.53 19.24 0.70
CA LYS A 69 9.62 20.33 0.32
C LYS A 69 8.30 19.86 -0.25
N LEU A 70 8.05 18.55 -0.30
CA LEU A 70 6.82 18.01 -0.89
C LEU A 70 5.63 18.31 0.03
N GLN A 71 4.68 19.07 -0.50
CA GLN A 71 3.49 19.54 0.22
C GLN A 71 2.21 18.88 -0.30
N SER A 72 2.20 18.46 -1.57
CA SER A 72 1.00 17.94 -2.22
C SER A 72 1.32 16.72 -3.06
N VAL A 73 0.54 15.67 -2.84
CA VAL A 73 0.72 14.35 -3.43
C VAL A 73 -0.65 13.82 -3.82
N SER A 74 -0.81 13.41 -5.07
CA SER A 74 -2.07 12.85 -5.57
C SER A 74 -1.79 11.72 -6.55
N PHE A 75 -2.40 10.56 -6.29
CA PHE A 75 -2.20 9.33 -7.05
C PHE A 75 -3.54 8.65 -7.31
N THR A 76 -4.37 9.21 -8.18
CA THR A 76 -5.71 8.65 -8.40
C THR A 76 -5.77 7.71 -9.59
N SER A 77 -6.55 6.63 -9.44
CA SER A 77 -6.83 5.69 -10.53
C SER A 77 -5.57 5.11 -11.18
N ASN A 78 -4.54 4.83 -10.37
CA ASN A 78 -3.37 4.08 -10.81
C ASN A 78 -3.50 2.63 -10.38
N ARG A 79 -3.18 1.70 -11.28
CA ARG A 79 -3.45 0.27 -11.03
C ARG A 79 -2.49 -0.40 -10.04
N GLN A 80 -1.26 0.08 -9.88
CA GLN A 80 -0.19 -0.71 -9.25
C GLN A 80 0.80 0.10 -8.40
N ILE A 81 0.48 1.32 -7.94
CA ILE A 81 1.50 2.10 -7.24
C ILE A 81 1.78 1.51 -5.86
N TYR A 82 2.93 0.83 -5.75
CA TYR A 82 3.49 0.40 -4.47
C TYR A 82 4.34 1.53 -3.89
N PHE A 83 3.86 2.18 -2.82
CA PHE A 83 4.65 3.15 -2.06
C PHE A 83 5.56 2.42 -1.08
N CYS A 84 6.74 2.01 -1.55
CA CYS A 84 7.73 1.37 -0.67
C CYS A 84 8.47 2.40 0.20
N ASP A 85 8.64 3.65 -0.25
CA ASP A 85 9.63 4.57 0.34
C ASP A 85 9.31 5.09 1.76
N HIS A 86 8.04 5.38 2.10
CA HIS A 86 7.74 6.02 3.39
C HIS A 86 7.69 5.01 4.55
N VAL A 87 7.10 3.84 4.28
CA VAL A 87 7.05 2.72 5.22
C VAL A 87 8.47 2.18 5.41
N LEU A 88 9.25 1.95 4.35
CA LEU A 88 10.64 1.50 4.49
C LEU A 88 11.52 2.50 5.25
N LYS A 89 11.34 3.82 5.08
CA LYS A 89 12.16 4.82 5.77
C LYS A 89 11.90 4.87 7.28
N ASP A 90 10.63 4.80 7.69
CA ASP A 90 10.27 4.76 9.11
C ASP A 90 10.71 3.43 9.74
N GLN A 91 10.57 2.34 8.98
CA GLN A 91 11.04 1.02 9.37
C GLN A 91 12.56 0.92 9.47
N ILE A 92 13.33 1.55 8.57
CA ILE A 92 14.80 1.64 8.65
C ILE A 92 15.21 2.47 9.88
N GLY A 93 14.46 3.52 10.21
CA GLY A 93 14.65 4.29 11.44
C GLY A 93 14.46 3.43 12.70
N LYS A 94 13.35 2.69 12.77
CA LYS A 94 13.04 1.74 13.85
C LYS A 94 14.08 0.60 13.93
N LEU A 95 14.46 0.00 12.80
CA LEU A 95 15.50 -1.04 12.74
C LEU A 95 16.85 -0.53 13.23
N ASN A 96 17.26 0.68 12.83
CA ASN A 96 18.50 1.31 13.28
C ASN A 96 18.49 1.55 14.79
N SER A 97 17.37 2.00 15.37
CA SER A 97 17.25 2.15 16.83
C SER A 97 17.33 0.82 17.59
N LEU A 98 16.85 -0.27 16.99
CA LEU A 98 16.86 -1.61 17.57
C LEU A 98 18.22 -2.30 17.47
N ILE A 99 18.93 -2.15 16.34
CA ILE A 99 20.33 -2.61 16.20
C ILE A 99 21.21 -1.96 17.28
N LEU A 100 20.88 -0.73 17.69
CA LEU A 100 21.55 -0.01 18.76
C LEU A 100 21.14 -0.46 20.18
N SER A 101 19.98 -1.10 20.38
CA SER A 101 19.45 -1.43 21.71
C SER A 101 19.86 -2.80 22.29
N LYS A 102 20.63 -3.62 21.55
CA LYS A 102 21.20 -4.93 21.97
C LYS A 102 20.22 -6.05 22.40
N ASP A 103 18.91 -5.80 22.49
CA ASP A 103 17.93 -6.84 22.85
C ASP A 103 17.25 -7.46 21.62
N ASN A 104 17.58 -8.74 21.35
CA ASN A 104 17.11 -9.46 20.16
C ASN A 104 15.64 -9.92 20.26
N SER A 105 15.05 -9.96 21.46
CA SER A 105 13.62 -10.25 21.65
C SER A 105 12.73 -9.12 21.11
N ASP A 106 13.17 -7.87 21.27
CA ASP A 106 12.45 -6.69 20.80
C ASP A 106 12.47 -6.58 19.27
N LEU A 107 13.59 -6.96 18.65
CA LEU A 107 13.74 -7.01 17.19
C LEU A 107 12.68 -7.90 16.51
N LYS A 108 12.36 -9.05 17.10
CA LYS A 108 11.37 -9.97 16.52
C LYS A 108 9.93 -9.49 16.71
N LEU A 109 9.63 -8.78 17.81
CA LEU A 109 8.32 -8.19 18.04
C LEU A 109 8.11 -6.97 17.13
N GLU A 110 9.12 -6.13 17.01
CA GLU A 110 9.02 -4.90 16.23
C GLU A 110 9.06 -5.19 14.72
N ALA A 111 9.83 -6.18 14.25
CA ALA A 111 9.75 -6.64 12.85
C ALA A 111 8.34 -7.12 12.46
N LYS A 112 7.56 -7.63 13.43
CA LYS A 112 6.17 -8.02 13.20
C LYS A 112 5.25 -6.81 13.13
N LYS A 113 5.37 -5.85 14.04
CA LYS A 113 4.61 -4.58 13.95
C LYS A 113 4.88 -3.83 12.66
N VAL A 114 6.15 -3.83 12.23
CA VAL A 114 6.60 -3.29 10.95
C VAL A 114 5.86 -3.96 9.79
N ASN A 115 5.77 -5.30 9.78
CA ASN A 115 4.99 -6.01 8.76
C ASN A 115 3.48 -5.70 8.85
N GLU A 116 2.93 -5.61 10.05
CA GLU A 116 1.52 -5.26 10.29
C GLU A 116 1.19 -3.85 9.75
N GLU A 117 1.96 -2.83 10.14
CA GLU A 117 1.86 -1.45 9.64
C GLU A 117 1.99 -1.39 8.10
N CYS A 118 2.89 -2.21 7.51
CA CYS A 118 3.07 -2.28 6.07
C CYS A 118 1.84 -2.86 5.36
N LEU A 119 1.25 -3.92 5.91
CA LEU A 119 0.07 -4.57 5.35
C LEU A 119 -1.20 -3.70 5.52
N GLU A 120 -1.35 -3.04 6.66
CA GLU A 120 -2.43 -2.05 6.89
C GLU A 120 -2.36 -0.90 5.89
N TYR A 121 -1.15 -0.40 5.62
CA TYR A 121 -0.93 0.65 4.63
C TYR A 121 -1.25 0.17 3.20
N GLN A 122 -0.88 -1.06 2.83
CA GLN A 122 -1.28 -1.65 1.54
C GLN A 122 -2.80 -1.77 1.42
N LEU A 123 -3.49 -2.13 2.51
CA LEU A 123 -4.95 -2.13 2.59
C LEU A 123 -5.53 -0.73 2.42
N SER A 124 -4.95 0.29 3.05
CA SER A 124 -5.41 1.68 2.90
C SER A 124 -5.23 2.19 1.47
N LEU A 125 -4.15 1.80 0.79
CA LEU A 125 -3.91 2.08 -0.61
C LEU A 125 -4.95 1.40 -1.52
N ALA A 126 -5.22 0.12 -1.29
CA ALA A 126 -6.27 -0.61 -2.00
C ALA A 126 -7.63 0.08 -1.86
N LYS A 127 -7.97 0.55 -0.64
CA LYS A 127 -9.18 1.34 -0.37
C LYS A 127 -9.20 2.66 -1.14
N SER A 128 -8.09 3.39 -1.18
CA SER A 128 -8.02 4.73 -1.82
C SER A 128 -8.29 4.72 -3.33
N ASN A 129 -8.19 3.56 -3.98
CA ASN A 129 -8.46 3.38 -5.41
C ASN A 129 -9.89 2.92 -5.73
N MET A 130 -10.74 2.74 -4.71
CA MET A 130 -12.13 2.29 -4.84
C MET A 130 -13.10 3.42 -4.53
N ASP A 131 -14.30 3.37 -5.11
CA ASP A 131 -15.42 4.20 -4.65
C ASP A 131 -15.89 3.77 -3.25
N GLU A 132 -16.63 4.66 -2.59
CA GLU A 132 -17.08 4.52 -1.21
C GLU A 132 -17.91 3.23 -0.97
N SER A 133 -18.71 2.82 -1.96
CA SER A 133 -19.48 1.57 -1.87
C SER A 133 -18.55 0.35 -1.88
N ASN A 134 -17.56 0.34 -2.74
CA ASN A 134 -16.58 -0.75 -2.83
C ASN A 134 -15.63 -0.79 -1.62
N GLN A 135 -15.32 0.37 -1.02
CA GLN A 135 -14.58 0.43 0.25
C GLN A 135 -15.34 -0.27 1.38
N LEU A 136 -16.65 -0.03 1.51
CA LEU A 136 -17.50 -0.69 2.53
C LEU A 136 -17.56 -2.22 2.33
N TRP A 137 -17.58 -2.68 1.08
CA TRP A 137 -17.53 -4.11 0.77
C TRP A 137 -16.17 -4.73 1.09
N LEU A 138 -15.08 -3.99 0.85
CA LEU A 138 -13.74 -4.44 1.23
C LEU A 138 -13.57 -4.53 2.74
N GLU A 139 -14.10 -3.58 3.50
CA GLU A 139 -14.14 -3.64 4.96
C GLU A 139 -14.96 -4.83 5.46
N SER A 140 -16.14 -5.03 4.88
CA SER A 140 -17.00 -6.18 5.19
C SER A 140 -16.33 -7.52 4.86
N LEU A 141 -15.53 -7.58 3.78
CA LEU A 141 -14.72 -8.75 3.43
C LEU A 141 -13.68 -9.05 4.51
N VAL A 142 -12.94 -8.02 4.93
CA VAL A 142 -11.88 -8.12 5.96
C VAL A 142 -12.47 -8.56 7.30
N ASP A 143 -13.57 -7.94 7.74
CA ASP A 143 -14.21 -8.27 9.01
C ASP A 143 -14.80 -9.70 9.00
N SER A 144 -15.42 -10.09 7.88
CA SER A 144 -15.91 -11.46 7.71
C SER A 144 -14.78 -12.48 7.76
N GLN A 145 -13.62 -12.17 7.17
CA GLN A 145 -12.44 -13.04 7.24
C GLN A 145 -11.90 -13.16 8.66
N LYS A 146 -11.80 -12.05 9.40
CA LYS A 146 -11.41 -12.05 10.83
C LYS A 146 -12.35 -12.94 11.65
N GLU A 147 -13.64 -12.78 11.47
CA GLU A 147 -14.66 -13.57 12.18
C GLU A 147 -14.60 -15.06 11.82
N VAL A 148 -14.32 -15.41 10.56
CA VAL A 148 -14.08 -16.79 10.14
C VAL A 148 -12.85 -17.37 10.84
N LEU A 149 -11.77 -16.61 10.98
CA LEU A 149 -10.56 -17.07 11.63
C LEU A 149 -10.73 -17.26 13.15
N HIS A 150 -11.51 -16.40 13.82
CA HIS A 150 -11.72 -16.50 15.27
C HIS A 150 -12.83 -17.47 15.67
N ASN A 151 -14.00 -17.35 15.05
CA ASN A 151 -15.22 -18.03 15.49
C ASN A 151 -15.71 -19.09 14.49
N ASN A 152 -15.18 -19.05 13.26
CA ASN A 152 -15.46 -20.02 12.20
C ASN A 152 -16.97 -20.30 11.98
N SER A 153 -17.79 -19.26 12.13
CA SER A 153 -19.24 -19.41 12.07
C SER A 153 -19.75 -19.58 10.63
N ALA A 154 -20.83 -20.35 10.45
CA ALA A 154 -21.47 -20.52 9.15
C ALA A 154 -21.97 -19.18 8.58
N TYR A 155 -22.37 -18.25 9.46
CA TYR A 155 -22.76 -16.90 9.08
C TYR A 155 -21.58 -16.11 8.51
N ALA A 156 -20.43 -16.11 9.18
CA ALA A 156 -19.23 -15.39 8.74
C ALA A 156 -18.72 -15.91 7.40
N ARG A 157 -18.70 -17.23 7.19
CA ARG A 157 -18.36 -17.84 5.89
C ARG A 157 -19.30 -17.38 4.78
N LYS A 158 -20.60 -17.29 5.08
CA LYS A 158 -21.61 -16.83 4.11
C LYS A 158 -21.45 -15.33 3.77
N GLN A 159 -21.11 -14.49 4.75
CA GLN A 159 -20.82 -13.07 4.49
C GLN A 159 -19.52 -12.90 3.69
N LEU A 160 -18.48 -13.66 4.01
CA LEU A 160 -17.23 -13.66 3.27
C LEU A 160 -17.45 -13.97 1.79
N GLU A 161 -18.17 -15.05 1.47
CA GLU A 161 -18.47 -15.42 0.08
C GLU A 161 -19.34 -14.38 -0.64
N ARG A 162 -20.26 -13.73 0.08
CA ARG A 162 -21.06 -12.63 -0.48
C ARG A 162 -20.17 -11.44 -0.87
N CYS A 163 -19.25 -11.04 0.01
CA CYS A 163 -18.34 -9.93 -0.23
C CYS A 163 -17.40 -10.23 -1.41
N LYS A 164 -16.84 -11.45 -1.47
CA LYS A 164 -16.02 -11.90 -2.62
C LYS A 164 -16.77 -11.71 -3.94
N LYS A 165 -18.01 -12.18 -4.02
CA LYS A 165 -18.82 -12.11 -5.25
C LYS A 165 -19.10 -10.67 -5.71
N ILE A 166 -19.26 -9.75 -4.77
CA ILE A 166 -19.49 -8.34 -5.11
C ILE A 166 -18.18 -7.68 -5.55
N LEU A 167 -17.09 -7.94 -4.81
CA LEU A 167 -15.78 -7.36 -5.12
C LEU A 167 -15.16 -7.91 -6.41
N THR A 168 -15.58 -9.07 -6.92
CA THR A 168 -15.12 -9.57 -8.23
C THR A 168 -15.51 -8.67 -9.41
N GLU A 169 -16.44 -7.72 -9.23
CA GLU A 169 -16.78 -6.73 -10.25
C GLU A 169 -15.69 -5.64 -10.39
N VAL A 170 -14.86 -5.45 -9.36
CA VAL A 170 -13.86 -4.38 -9.28
C VAL A 170 -12.43 -4.87 -9.07
N LEU A 171 -12.27 -6.03 -8.43
CA LEU A 171 -11.02 -6.72 -8.17
C LEU A 171 -10.99 -8.07 -8.91
N SER A 172 -9.80 -8.47 -9.32
CA SER A 172 -9.54 -9.83 -9.80
C SER A 172 -9.59 -10.85 -8.65
N ALA A 173 -9.79 -12.11 -9.01
CA ALA A 173 -9.74 -13.21 -8.04
C ALA A 173 -8.37 -13.31 -7.35
N GLU A 174 -7.29 -12.98 -8.06
CA GLU A 174 -5.93 -12.97 -7.52
C GLU A 174 -5.75 -11.87 -6.47
N GLU A 175 -6.25 -10.65 -6.74
CA GLU A 175 -6.22 -9.54 -5.76
C GLU A 175 -7.03 -9.86 -4.50
N ILE A 176 -8.20 -10.49 -4.66
CA ILE A 176 -9.01 -10.93 -3.51
C ILE A 176 -8.27 -11.99 -2.69
N GLN A 177 -7.61 -12.96 -3.34
CA GLN A 177 -6.84 -13.98 -2.63
C GLN A 177 -5.61 -13.40 -1.94
N ASP A 178 -4.91 -12.46 -2.57
CA ASP A 178 -3.77 -11.74 -1.98
C ASP A 178 -4.18 -10.99 -0.70
N ILE A 179 -5.30 -10.26 -0.75
CA ILE A 179 -5.85 -9.55 0.42
C ILE A 179 -6.20 -10.53 1.55
N LEU A 180 -6.85 -11.65 1.23
CA LEU A 180 -7.24 -12.65 2.24
C LEU A 180 -6.02 -13.38 2.82
N GLY A 181 -5.01 -13.69 2.00
CA GLY A 181 -3.75 -14.27 2.43
C GLY A 181 -3.00 -13.37 3.41
N LYS A 182 -2.87 -12.08 3.06
CA LYS A 182 -2.28 -11.06 3.95
C LYS A 182 -3.03 -10.94 5.28
N MET A 183 -4.36 -11.06 5.27
CA MET A 183 -5.16 -11.01 6.50
C MET A 183 -4.91 -12.21 7.42
N ILE A 184 -4.67 -13.39 6.84
CA ILE A 184 -4.28 -14.59 7.61
C ILE A 184 -2.92 -14.34 8.27
N GLU A 185 -1.94 -13.83 7.52
CA GLU A 185 -0.62 -13.49 8.05
C GLU A 185 -0.71 -12.48 9.21
N ILE A 186 -1.50 -11.41 9.07
CA ILE A 186 -1.73 -10.43 10.15
C ILE A 186 -2.27 -11.12 11.41
N ASN A 187 -3.31 -11.94 11.29
CA ASN A 187 -3.92 -12.57 12.46
C ASN A 187 -2.96 -13.57 13.15
N GLU A 188 -2.13 -14.27 12.38
CA GLU A 188 -1.07 -15.11 12.94
C GLU A 188 -0.02 -14.29 13.69
N LEU A 189 0.36 -13.13 13.16
CA LEU A 189 1.29 -12.21 13.81
C LEU A 189 0.71 -11.62 15.11
N GLU A 190 -0.54 -11.14 15.09
CA GLU A 190 -1.26 -10.64 16.27
C GLU A 190 -1.34 -11.72 17.37
N THR A 191 -1.70 -12.96 16.99
CA THR A 191 -1.78 -14.09 17.91
C THR A 191 -0.43 -14.39 18.56
N GLN A 192 0.66 -14.34 17.77
CA GLN A 192 2.01 -14.55 18.30
C GLN A 192 2.49 -13.39 19.18
N SER A 193 2.14 -12.15 18.83
CA SER A 193 2.44 -10.93 19.63
C SER A 193 1.77 -11.01 21.01
N ASN A 194 0.48 -11.36 21.02
CA ASN A 194 -0.30 -11.54 22.25
C ASN A 194 0.26 -12.65 23.16
N LYS A 195 0.84 -13.71 22.59
CA LYS A 195 1.54 -14.77 23.36
C LYS A 195 2.83 -14.25 23.97
N LEU A 196 3.61 -13.45 23.23
CA LEU A 196 4.87 -12.89 23.71
C LEU A 196 4.65 -11.89 24.85
N ASN A 197 3.68 -10.98 24.71
CA ASN A 197 3.34 -9.99 25.75
C ASN A 197 2.89 -10.65 27.07
N LYS A 198 2.23 -11.81 27.00
CA LYS A 198 1.85 -12.58 28.19
C LYS A 198 3.03 -13.27 28.88
N LEU A 199 4.13 -13.50 28.17
CA LEU A 199 5.36 -14.09 28.72
C LEU A 199 6.22 -13.02 29.40
N THR A 200 6.34 -11.83 28.81
CA THR A 200 7.11 -10.71 29.37
C THR A 200 6.49 -10.03 30.59
N LEU A 201 5.18 -10.21 30.83
CA LEU A 201 4.48 -9.72 32.04
C LEU A 201 4.55 -10.68 33.23
N LYS A 202 5.19 -11.85 33.08
CA LYS A 202 5.31 -12.88 34.13
C LYS A 202 6.68 -12.94 34.81
N ASP A 203 7.64 -12.13 34.36
CA ASP A 203 8.96 -11.94 34.96
C ASP A 203 9.03 -10.59 35.67
#